data_AF-A0A6M0FIE3-F1
#
_entry.id   AF-A0A6M0FIE3-F1
#
_cell.length_a   1.000
_cell.length_b   1.000
_cell.length_c   1.000
_cell.angle_alpha   90.00
_cell.angle_beta   90.00
_cell.angle_gamma   90.00
#
_symmetry.space_group_name_H-M   'P 1'
#
loop_
_entity.id
_entity.type
_entity.pdbx_description
1 polymer ?
#
loop_
_entity_poly.entity_id
_entity_poly.type
_entity_poly.pdbx_seq_one_letter_code
_entity_poly.pdbx_strand_id
1 'polypeptide(L)'
;MKTTSDRIPSSTSKEDKPIVLVETAFLASTASLIWFINYYFPLGPLLRVFFPVPIALLYLRWGNRAAWMGAAVSGLLLSVLMGPTRSILFVIPFGLMGVMLGGVWKRGGNWLTSIGLGSILGSIGFFFRFWLLSLLLGQDLWIYLTTQVTEFVEWVFIKLGLLAQPSLPLIQALALVMVLVNNIVYLFVVHLVALLLLDRIGNPIPRPPKWVRVLLDYE
;
A
#
# COMPACT_ATOMS: atom_id res chain seq x y z
N MET A 1 42.33 19.22 21.22
CA MET A 1 42.84 18.00 20.55
C MET A 1 41.64 17.08 20.33
N LYS A 2 41.25 16.88 19.07
CA LYS A 2 40.14 16.01 18.62
C LYS A 2 40.42 14.56 18.99
N THR A 3 39.39 13.80 19.34
CA THR A 3 39.07 12.54 18.64
C THR A 3 37.57 12.26 18.72
N THR A 4 36.92 12.53 17.59
CA THR A 4 35.67 11.90 17.15
C THR A 4 35.84 10.38 17.21
N SER A 5 35.11 9.72 18.11
CA SER A 5 34.93 8.27 18.05
C SER A 5 33.91 7.98 16.95
N ASP A 6 34.44 7.54 15.82
CA ASP A 6 33.69 7.07 14.66
C ASP A 6 32.75 5.93 15.07
N ARG A 7 31.44 6.14 14.90
CA ARG A 7 30.46 5.05 14.90
C ARG A 7 30.68 4.23 13.64
N ILE A 8 31.35 3.09 13.78
CA ILE A 8 31.50 2.09 12.72
C ILE A 8 30.09 1.65 12.27
N PRO A 9 29.77 1.68 10.97
CA PRO A 9 28.50 1.14 10.48
C PRO A 9 28.50 -0.37 10.71
N SER A 10 27.45 -0.88 11.35
CA SER A 10 27.26 -2.31 11.63
C SER A 10 27.25 -3.11 10.32
N SER A 11 28.41 -3.65 9.94
CA SER A 11 28.50 -4.70 8.93
C SER A 11 27.81 -5.93 9.48
N THR A 12 26.74 -6.36 8.85
CA THR A 12 26.00 -7.59 9.19
C THR A 12 26.97 -8.76 9.35
N SER A 13 27.03 -9.30 10.57
CA SER A 13 27.92 -10.40 10.91
C SER A 13 27.49 -11.66 10.14
N LYS A 14 28.38 -12.65 9.98
CA LYS A 14 28.00 -13.93 9.33
C LYS A 14 26.84 -14.64 10.04
N GLU A 15 26.65 -14.36 11.33
CA GLU A 15 25.60 -14.93 12.20
C GLU A 15 24.21 -14.32 11.95
N ASP A 16 24.12 -13.11 11.39
CA ASP A 16 22.84 -12.45 11.09
C ASP A 16 22.17 -13.01 9.81
N LYS A 17 22.92 -13.74 8.98
CA LYS A 17 22.43 -14.20 7.67
C LYS A 17 21.26 -15.20 7.76
N PRO A 18 21.26 -16.21 8.67
CA PRO A 18 20.14 -17.12 8.82
C PRO A 18 18.87 -16.42 9.32
N ILE A 19 18.98 -15.50 10.29
CA ILE A 19 17.80 -14.82 10.82
C ILE A 19 17.16 -13.87 9.80
N VAL A 20 17.98 -13.16 9.00
CA VAL A 20 17.48 -12.34 7.87
C VAL A 20 16.71 -13.21 6.89
N LEU A 21 17.23 -14.40 6.56
CA LEU A 21 16.60 -15.33 5.63
C LEU A 21 15.24 -15.82 6.18
N VAL A 22 15.21 -16.25 7.44
CA VAL A 22 14.00 -16.76 8.10
C VAL A 22 12.93 -15.67 8.20
N GLU A 23 13.27 -14.46 8.66
CA GLU A 23 12.31 -13.37 8.75
C GLU A 23 11.82 -12.89 7.39
N THR A 24 12.69 -12.89 6.37
CA THR A 24 12.29 -12.60 4.99
C THR A 24 11.28 -13.62 4.48
N ALA A 25 11.54 -14.92 4.68
CA ALA A 25 10.62 -15.97 4.27
C ALA A 25 9.29 -15.90 5.04
N PHE A 26 9.34 -15.63 6.36
CA PHE A 26 8.16 -15.53 7.20
C PHE A 26 7.27 -14.34 6.81
N LEU A 27 7.85 -13.14 6.63
CA LEU A 27 7.09 -11.95 6.24
C LEU A 27 6.60 -12.02 4.79
N ALA A 28 7.36 -12.63 3.88
CA ALA A 28 6.90 -12.91 2.53
C ALA A 28 5.70 -13.87 2.53
N SER A 29 5.80 -14.98 3.27
CA SER A 29 4.69 -15.94 3.44
C SER A 29 3.47 -15.27 4.06
N THR A 30 3.66 -14.42 5.07
CA THR A 30 2.59 -13.64 5.71
C THR A 30 1.89 -12.74 4.70
N ALA A 31 2.64 -11.97 3.90
CA ALA A 31 2.07 -11.11 2.86
C ALA A 31 1.27 -11.90 1.83
N SER A 32 1.83 -13.00 1.33
CA SER A 32 1.16 -13.91 0.40
C SER A 32 -0.10 -14.52 1.00
N LEU A 33 -0.06 -14.96 2.26
CA LEU A 33 -1.19 -15.61 2.93
C LEU A 33 -2.35 -14.63 3.11
N ILE A 34 -2.07 -13.40 3.56
CA ILE A 34 -3.10 -12.36 3.72
C ILE A 34 -3.79 -12.07 2.38
N TRP A 35 -3.01 -11.95 1.29
CA TRP A 35 -3.57 -11.76 -0.05
C TRP A 35 -4.40 -12.97 -0.51
N PHE A 36 -3.86 -14.18 -0.34
CA PHE A 36 -4.51 -15.43 -0.71
C PHE A 36 -5.86 -15.57 -0.01
N ILE A 37 -5.90 -15.36 1.31
CA ILE A 37 -7.13 -15.41 2.09
C ILE A 37 -8.10 -14.34 1.59
N ASN A 38 -7.68 -13.08 1.43
CA ASN A 38 -8.58 -12.03 0.98
C ASN A 38 -9.15 -12.30 -0.43
N TYR A 39 -8.41 -12.98 -1.30
CA TYR A 39 -8.89 -13.33 -2.63
C TYR A 39 -10.04 -14.34 -2.61
N TYR A 40 -9.94 -15.40 -1.79
CA TYR A 40 -10.97 -16.44 -1.69
C TYR A 40 -12.08 -16.10 -0.70
N PHE A 41 -11.73 -15.39 0.37
CA PHE A 41 -12.63 -14.97 1.44
C PHE A 41 -12.52 -13.45 1.60
N PRO A 42 -13.23 -12.65 0.78
CA PRO A 42 -13.15 -11.20 0.83
C PRO A 42 -13.82 -10.66 2.09
N LEU A 43 -13.05 -10.52 3.17
CA LEU A 43 -13.47 -9.94 4.46
C LEU A 43 -13.60 -8.39 4.41
N GLY A 44 -14.05 -7.85 3.27
CA GLY A 44 -14.17 -6.42 3.06
C GLY A 44 -12.82 -5.67 3.11
N PRO A 45 -12.78 -4.43 3.63
CA PRO A 45 -11.57 -3.61 3.68
C PRO A 45 -10.53 -4.08 4.71
N LEU A 46 -10.93 -4.92 5.68
CA LEU A 46 -10.13 -5.20 6.88
C LEU A 46 -8.75 -5.79 6.57
N LEU A 47 -8.70 -6.86 5.76
CA LEU A 47 -7.44 -7.52 5.41
C LEU A 47 -6.57 -6.67 4.49
N ARG A 48 -7.18 -5.80 3.67
CA ARG A 48 -6.47 -5.00 2.67
C ARG A 48 -5.46 -4.05 3.30
N VAL A 49 -5.77 -3.55 4.51
CA VAL A 49 -4.89 -2.64 5.25
C VAL A 49 -3.53 -3.28 5.56
N PHE A 50 -3.48 -4.60 5.70
CA PHE A 50 -2.25 -5.32 6.01
C PHE A 50 -1.40 -5.66 4.80
N PHE A 51 -1.88 -5.49 3.56
CA PHE A 51 -1.15 -5.94 2.37
C PHE A 51 0.29 -5.38 2.24
N PRO A 52 0.54 -4.07 2.43
CA PRO A 52 1.89 -3.52 2.34
C PRO A 52 2.71 -3.72 3.63
N VAL A 53 2.07 -4.06 4.76
CA VAL A 53 2.67 -3.99 6.10
C VAL A 53 3.81 -5.00 6.31
N PRO A 54 3.68 -6.30 5.97
CA PRO A 54 4.77 -7.25 6.15
C PRO A 54 6.04 -6.87 5.35
N ILE A 55 5.87 -6.36 4.12
CA ILE A 55 6.99 -5.93 3.29
C ILE A 55 7.62 -4.64 3.83
N ALA A 56 6.80 -3.69 4.32
CA ALA A 56 7.29 -2.48 4.97
C ALA A 56 8.07 -2.79 6.26
N LEU A 57 7.56 -3.71 7.08
CA LEU A 57 8.25 -4.20 8.28
C LEU A 57 9.59 -4.84 7.93
N LEU A 58 9.64 -5.62 6.84
CA LEU A 58 10.88 -6.22 6.37
C LEU A 58 11.93 -5.16 5.98
N TYR A 59 11.50 -4.06 5.38
CA TYR A 59 12.37 -2.91 5.10
C TYR A 59 12.89 -2.26 6.38
N LEU A 60 12.03 -2.07 7.38
CA LEU A 60 12.41 -1.45 8.65
C LEU A 60 13.49 -2.29 9.34
N ARG A 61 13.25 -3.59 9.49
CA ARG A 61 14.15 -4.54 10.16
C ARG A 61 15.46 -4.78 9.42
N TRP A 62 15.39 -5.14 8.14
CA TRP A 62 16.55 -5.67 7.39
C TRP A 62 16.96 -4.83 6.18
N GLY A 63 16.23 -3.75 5.90
CA GLY A 63 16.58 -2.77 4.86
C GLY A 63 16.07 -3.12 3.46
N ASN A 64 16.55 -2.32 2.50
CA ASN A 64 16.05 -2.29 1.13
C ASN A 64 16.12 -3.65 0.42
N ARG A 65 17.26 -4.35 0.53
CA ARG A 65 17.46 -5.63 -0.15
C ARG A 65 16.46 -6.68 0.32
N ALA A 66 16.29 -6.81 1.64
CA ALA A 66 15.36 -7.77 2.21
C ALA A 66 13.92 -7.45 1.76
N ALA A 67 13.50 -6.19 1.80
CA ALA A 67 12.17 -5.77 1.36
C ALA A 67 11.87 -6.16 -0.11
N TRP A 68 12.80 -5.89 -1.02
CA TRP A 68 12.66 -6.29 -2.43
C TRP A 68 12.63 -7.81 -2.62
N MET A 69 13.50 -8.54 -1.89
CA MET A 69 13.47 -10.00 -1.90
C MET A 69 12.16 -10.54 -1.35
N GLY A 70 11.64 -9.97 -0.26
CA GLY A 70 10.35 -10.36 0.31
C GLY A 70 9.18 -10.11 -0.64
N ALA A 71 9.16 -8.96 -1.32
CA ALA A 71 8.14 -8.66 -2.33
C ALA A 71 8.20 -9.64 -3.52
N ALA A 72 9.41 -9.94 -4.01
CA ALA A 72 9.63 -10.89 -5.10
C ALA A 72 9.22 -12.32 -4.68
N VAL A 73 9.66 -12.79 -3.52
CA VAL A 73 9.32 -14.11 -2.98
C VAL A 73 7.81 -14.22 -2.76
N SER A 74 7.17 -13.18 -2.23
CA SER A 74 5.71 -13.16 -2.08
C SER A 74 4.99 -13.33 -3.42
N GLY A 75 5.49 -12.65 -4.46
CA GLY A 75 5.01 -12.77 -5.83
C GLY A 75 5.22 -14.15 -6.43
N LEU A 76 6.38 -14.78 -6.19
CA LEU A 76 6.66 -16.14 -6.65
C LEU A 76 5.76 -17.16 -5.96
N LEU A 77 5.62 -17.07 -4.63
CA LEU A 77 4.71 -17.94 -3.85
C LEU A 77 3.27 -17.82 -4.35
N LEU A 78 2.77 -16.59 -4.54
CA LEU A 78 1.43 -16.36 -5.09
C LEU A 78 1.29 -16.86 -6.53
N SER A 79 2.36 -16.76 -7.34
CA SER A 79 2.35 -17.28 -8.72
C SER A 79 2.15 -18.79 -8.73
N VAL A 80 2.80 -19.50 -7.81
CA VAL A 80 2.64 -20.96 -7.65
C VAL A 80 1.24 -21.32 -7.15
N LEU A 81 0.71 -20.56 -6.18
CA LEU A 81 -0.58 -20.87 -5.55
C LEU A 81 -1.80 -20.50 -6.40
N MET A 82 -1.73 -19.41 -7.16
CA MET A 82 -2.91 -18.78 -7.79
C MET A 82 -2.70 -18.45 -9.27
N GLY A 83 -1.50 -18.67 -9.80
CA GLY A 83 -1.11 -18.29 -11.15
C GLY A 83 -0.45 -16.90 -11.23
N PRO A 84 0.44 -16.70 -12.23
CA PRO A 84 1.24 -15.48 -12.37
C PRO A 84 0.41 -14.22 -12.67
N THR A 85 -0.75 -14.37 -13.31
CA THR A 85 -1.66 -13.26 -13.60
C THR A 85 -2.31 -12.71 -12.33
N ARG A 86 -2.56 -13.56 -11.33
CA ARG A 86 -3.16 -13.14 -10.05
C ARG A 86 -2.11 -12.64 -9.07
N SER A 87 -0.89 -13.16 -9.11
CA SER A 87 0.19 -12.71 -8.24
C SER A 87 0.66 -11.30 -8.57
N ILE A 88 0.72 -10.92 -9.85
CA ILE A 88 1.15 -9.57 -10.24
C ILE A 88 0.16 -8.48 -9.79
N LEU A 89 -1.12 -8.83 -9.60
CA LEU A 89 -2.15 -7.96 -8.99
C LEU A 89 -1.84 -7.64 -7.51
N PHE A 90 -0.98 -8.41 -6.85
CA PHE A 90 -0.45 -8.10 -5.52
C PHE A 90 0.86 -7.32 -5.59
N VAL A 91 1.82 -7.81 -6.38
CA VAL A 91 3.20 -7.32 -6.38
C VAL A 91 3.28 -5.84 -6.76
N ILE A 92 2.62 -5.44 -7.85
CA ILE A 92 2.68 -4.07 -8.37
C ILE A 92 2.06 -3.06 -7.39
N PRO A 93 0.80 -3.22 -6.95
CA PRO A 93 0.17 -2.23 -6.07
C PRO A 93 0.63 -2.32 -4.61
N PHE A 94 0.87 -3.51 -4.05
CA PHE A 94 1.08 -3.68 -2.62
C PHE A 94 2.52 -4.07 -2.27
N GLY A 95 3.16 -4.90 -3.07
CA GLY A 95 4.58 -5.23 -2.90
C GLY A 95 5.48 -4.00 -3.03
N LEU A 96 5.34 -3.26 -4.14
CA LEU A 96 6.07 -2.00 -4.35
C LEU A 96 5.73 -0.95 -3.29
N MET A 97 4.46 -0.86 -2.91
CA MET A 97 4.01 0.07 -1.87
C MET A 97 4.60 -0.26 -0.51
N GLY A 98 4.70 -1.53 -0.13
CA GLY A 98 5.36 -1.94 1.10
C GLY A 98 6.83 -1.53 1.14
N VAL A 99 7.57 -1.75 0.04
CA VAL A 99 8.98 -1.32 -0.06
C VAL A 99 9.09 0.20 0.06
N MET A 100 8.24 0.94 -0.67
CA MET A 100 8.22 2.40 -0.66
C MET A 100 7.92 2.94 0.74
N LEU A 101 6.88 2.44 1.40
CA LEU A 101 6.47 2.88 2.73
C LEU A 101 7.57 2.59 3.75
N GLY A 102 8.12 1.38 3.74
CA GLY A 102 9.25 1.01 4.59
C GLY A 102 10.45 1.93 4.41
N GLY A 103 10.77 2.32 3.17
CA GLY A 103 11.83 3.26 2.86
C GLY A 103 11.57 4.69 3.32
N VAL A 104 10.34 5.19 3.21
CA VAL A 104 9.99 6.53 3.72
C VAL A 104 9.95 6.54 5.24
N TRP A 105 9.37 5.52 5.87
CA TRP A 105 9.30 5.40 7.33
C TRP A 105 10.68 5.26 7.97
N LYS A 106 11.58 4.45 7.39
CA LYS A 106 12.97 4.31 7.87
C LYS A 106 13.74 5.62 7.83
N ARG A 107 13.39 6.52 6.90
CA ARG A 107 14.01 7.86 6.75
C ARG A 107 13.35 8.93 7.63
N GLY A 108 12.36 8.58 8.46
CA GLY A 108 11.66 9.57 9.29
C GLY A 108 10.69 10.46 8.52
N GLY A 109 10.25 10.07 7.31
CA GLY A 109 9.34 10.86 6.50
C GLY A 109 8.00 11.10 7.20
N ASN A 110 7.49 12.32 7.12
CA ASN A 110 6.20 12.65 7.75
C ASN A 110 5.05 11.91 7.03
N TRP A 111 3.91 11.77 7.72
CA TRP A 111 2.74 11.07 7.17
C TRP A 111 2.23 11.67 5.85
N LEU A 112 2.34 12.99 5.68
CA LEU A 112 1.89 13.65 4.45
C LEU A 112 2.74 13.20 3.24
N THR A 113 4.05 13.07 3.42
CA THR A 113 4.97 12.61 2.36
C THR A 113 4.76 11.14 2.03
N SER A 114 4.61 10.28 3.03
CA SER A 114 4.38 8.84 2.81
C SER A 114 3.00 8.58 2.20
N ILE A 115 1.95 9.26 2.68
CA ILE A 115 0.60 9.16 2.10
C ILE A 115 0.61 9.75 0.69
N GLY A 116 1.15 10.95 0.46
CA GLY A 116 1.14 11.57 -0.87
C GLY A 116 1.86 10.73 -1.93
N LEU A 117 3.10 10.32 -1.66
CA LEU A 117 3.84 9.46 -2.58
C LEU A 117 3.20 8.06 -2.71
N GLY A 118 2.69 7.53 -1.60
CA GLY A 118 1.97 6.26 -1.59
C GLY A 118 0.68 6.33 -2.42
N SER A 119 -0.05 7.45 -2.40
CA SER A 119 -1.31 7.60 -3.13
C SER A 119 -1.08 7.68 -4.64
N ILE A 120 0.03 8.29 -5.07
CA ILE A 120 0.46 8.26 -6.47
C ILE A 120 0.77 6.80 -6.87
N LEU A 121 1.60 6.11 -6.09
CA LEU A 121 1.95 4.71 -6.37
C LEU A 121 0.73 3.78 -6.33
N GLY A 122 -0.18 4.00 -5.39
CA GLY A 122 -1.43 3.27 -5.23
C GLY A 122 -2.41 3.52 -6.39
N SER A 123 -2.45 4.75 -6.91
CA SER A 123 -3.23 5.08 -8.11
C SER A 123 -2.66 4.36 -9.33
N ILE A 124 -1.34 4.37 -9.52
CA ILE A 124 -0.67 3.61 -10.59
C ILE A 124 -0.99 2.11 -10.45
N GLY A 125 -0.89 1.57 -9.24
CA GLY A 125 -1.21 0.17 -8.95
C GLY A 125 -2.68 -0.17 -9.17
N PHE A 126 -3.60 0.74 -8.85
CA PHE A 126 -5.02 0.61 -9.15
C PHE A 126 -5.25 0.52 -10.66
N PHE A 127 -4.72 1.47 -11.43
CA PHE A 127 -4.88 1.50 -12.88
C PHE A 127 -4.24 0.29 -13.56
N PHE A 128 -3.06 -0.16 -13.09
CA PHE A 128 -2.46 -1.40 -13.54
C PHE A 128 -3.41 -2.59 -13.34
N ARG A 129 -3.97 -2.76 -12.13
CA ARG A 129 -4.94 -3.83 -11.85
C ARG A 129 -6.19 -3.68 -12.72
N PHE A 130 -6.67 -2.46 -12.86
CA PHE A 130 -7.88 -2.12 -13.59
C PHE A 130 -7.76 -2.52 -15.07
N TRP A 131 -6.68 -2.12 -15.74
CA TRP A 131 -6.44 -2.49 -17.13
C TRP A 131 -6.08 -3.97 -17.30
N LEU A 132 -5.32 -4.56 -16.37
CA LEU A 132 -5.04 -6.00 -16.43
C LEU A 132 -6.32 -6.81 -16.31
N LEU A 133 -7.23 -6.45 -15.40
CA LEU A 133 -8.53 -7.12 -15.28
C LEU A 133 -9.43 -6.86 -16.48
N SER A 134 -9.42 -5.64 -17.04
CA SER A 134 -10.12 -5.31 -18.27
C SER A 134 -9.68 -6.21 -19.44
N LEU A 135 -8.36 -6.41 -19.59
CA LEU A 135 -7.80 -7.31 -20.58
C LEU A 135 -8.20 -8.77 -20.34
N LEU A 136 -8.11 -9.25 -19.09
CA LEU A 136 -8.45 -10.63 -18.73
C LEU A 136 -9.94 -10.95 -18.88
N LEU A 137 -10.81 -9.96 -18.67
CA LEU A 137 -12.26 -10.09 -18.83
C LEU A 137 -12.72 -9.88 -20.28
N GLY A 138 -11.87 -9.32 -21.13
CA GLY A 138 -12.24 -8.91 -22.50
C GLY A 138 -13.27 -7.79 -22.54
N GLN A 139 -13.36 -6.98 -21.47
CA GLN A 139 -14.33 -5.90 -21.33
C GLN A 139 -13.64 -4.61 -20.95
N ASP A 140 -14.11 -3.48 -21.47
CA ASP A 140 -13.61 -2.17 -21.07
C ASP A 140 -14.21 -1.74 -19.73
N LEU A 141 -13.45 -1.95 -18.64
CA LEU A 141 -13.87 -1.56 -17.29
C LEU A 141 -13.99 -0.04 -17.15
N TRP A 142 -13.33 0.75 -18.00
CA TRP A 142 -13.38 2.21 -17.97
C TRP A 142 -14.77 2.74 -18.27
N ILE A 143 -15.50 2.09 -19.19
CA ILE A 143 -16.89 2.43 -19.50
C ILE A 143 -17.75 2.27 -18.25
N TYR A 144 -17.66 1.14 -17.55
CA TYR A 144 -18.41 0.92 -16.31
C TYR A 144 -18.07 1.95 -15.22
N LEU A 145 -16.79 2.26 -15.02
CA LEU A 145 -16.39 3.27 -14.04
C LEU A 145 -16.97 4.64 -14.39
N THR A 146 -16.84 5.07 -15.66
CA THR A 146 -17.37 6.37 -16.09
C THR A 146 -18.89 6.44 -16.01
N THR A 147 -19.61 5.37 -16.35
CA THR A 147 -21.07 5.30 -16.17
C THR A 147 -21.46 5.47 -14.70
N GLN A 148 -20.79 4.78 -13.78
CA GLN A 148 -21.05 4.92 -12.33
C GLN A 148 -20.77 6.34 -11.82
N VAL A 149 -19.71 6.98 -12.31
CA VAL A 149 -19.42 8.38 -11.97
C VAL A 149 -20.47 9.31 -12.56
N THR A 150 -20.93 9.10 -13.79
CA THR A 150 -22.00 9.87 -14.42
C THR A 150 -23.28 9.79 -13.60
N GLU A 151 -23.75 8.59 -13.25
CA GLU A 151 -24.95 8.38 -12.44
C GLU A 151 -24.85 9.09 -11.08
N PHE A 152 -23.68 9.03 -10.44
CA PHE A 152 -23.44 9.75 -9.20
C PHE A 152 -23.51 11.27 -9.37
N VAL A 153 -22.90 11.81 -10.43
CA VAL A 153 -22.90 13.26 -10.70
C VAL A 153 -24.30 13.76 -11.06
N GLU A 154 -25.04 13.03 -11.89
CA GLU A 154 -26.43 13.34 -12.22
C GLU A 154 -27.31 13.37 -10.96
N TRP A 155 -27.13 12.38 -10.08
CA TRP A 155 -27.83 12.36 -8.79
C TRP A 155 -27.51 13.61 -7.95
N VAL A 156 -26.24 14.03 -7.88
CA VAL A 156 -25.84 15.28 -7.18
C VAL A 156 -26.49 16.49 -7.84
N PHE A 157 -26.50 16.57 -9.17
CA PHE A 157 -27.06 17.70 -9.91
C PHE A 157 -28.56 17.85 -9.66
N ILE A 158 -29.31 16.74 -9.68
CA ILE A 158 -30.73 16.72 -9.34
C ILE A 158 -30.96 17.22 -7.91
N LYS A 159 -30.14 16.77 -6.95
CA LYS A 159 -30.23 17.22 -5.55
C LYS A 159 -29.95 18.71 -5.36
N LEU A 160 -29.11 19.29 -6.21
CA LEU A 160 -28.77 20.71 -6.19
C LEU A 160 -29.69 21.57 -7.09
N GLY A 161 -30.64 20.95 -7.80
CA GLY A 161 -31.51 21.66 -8.76
C GLY A 161 -30.79 22.13 -10.02
N LEU A 162 -29.63 21.55 -10.34
CA LEU A 162 -28.85 21.88 -11.52
C LEU A 162 -29.42 21.16 -12.74
N LEU A 163 -29.95 21.93 -13.70
CA LEU A 163 -30.48 21.42 -14.98
C LEU A 163 -29.40 21.25 -16.07
N ALA A 164 -28.14 21.10 -15.67
CA ALA A 164 -27.03 20.90 -16.59
C ALA A 164 -26.76 19.40 -16.82
N GLN A 165 -26.23 19.03 -17.98
CA GLN A 165 -25.71 17.68 -18.21
C GLN A 165 -24.21 17.62 -17.87
N PRO A 166 -23.73 16.57 -17.20
CA PRO A 166 -22.31 16.43 -16.90
C PRO A 166 -21.51 16.21 -18.18
N SER A 167 -20.46 17.01 -18.38
CA SER A 167 -19.58 16.86 -19.54
C SER A 167 -18.61 15.68 -19.35
N LEU A 168 -18.24 15.02 -20.46
CA LEU A 168 -17.30 13.89 -20.42
C LEU A 168 -15.95 14.23 -19.75
N PRO A 169 -15.30 15.40 -20.02
CA PRO A 169 -14.05 15.75 -19.34
C PRO A 169 -14.21 15.90 -17.83
N LEU A 170 -15.36 16.41 -17.36
CA LEU A 170 -15.66 16.51 -15.93
C LEU A 170 -15.77 15.12 -15.29
N ILE A 171 -16.50 14.20 -15.93
CA ILE A 171 -16.67 12.82 -15.47
C ILE A 171 -15.31 12.11 -15.37
N GLN A 172 -14.46 12.24 -16.39
CA GLN A 172 -13.12 11.64 -16.39
C GLN A 172 -12.24 12.23 -15.29
N ALA A 173 -12.24 13.56 -15.12
CA ALA A 173 -11.50 14.21 -14.03
C ALA A 173 -11.99 13.74 -12.65
N LEU A 174 -13.30 13.64 -12.44
CA LEU A 174 -13.89 13.14 -11.21
C LEU A 174 -13.54 11.67 -10.95
N ALA A 175 -13.52 10.81 -11.97
CA ALA A 175 -13.09 9.43 -11.84
C ALA A 175 -11.65 9.33 -11.33
N LEU A 176 -10.73 10.13 -11.90
CA LEU A 176 -9.34 10.20 -11.44
C LEU A 176 -9.24 10.70 -9.99
N VAL A 177 -9.98 11.75 -9.64
CA VAL A 177 -10.03 12.30 -8.28
C VAL A 177 -10.57 11.26 -7.29
N MET A 178 -11.62 10.51 -7.64
CA MET A 178 -12.16 9.45 -6.80
C MET A 178 -11.14 8.35 -6.52
N VAL A 179 -10.37 7.93 -7.53
CA VAL A 179 -9.27 6.96 -7.35
C VAL A 179 -8.19 7.51 -6.41
N LEU A 180 -7.82 8.79 -6.58
CA LEU A 180 -6.81 9.42 -5.72
C LEU A 180 -7.29 9.54 -4.28
N VAL A 181 -8.51 10.03 -4.06
CA VAL A 181 -9.13 10.15 -2.73
C VAL A 181 -9.25 8.78 -2.07
N ASN A 182 -9.68 7.75 -2.79
CA ASN A 182 -9.74 6.38 -2.28
C ASN A 182 -8.37 5.90 -1.79
N ASN A 183 -7.30 6.15 -2.55
CA ASN A 183 -5.94 5.79 -2.16
C ASN A 183 -5.43 6.58 -0.95
N ILE A 184 -5.78 7.87 -0.82
CA ILE A 184 -5.44 8.67 0.37
C ILE A 184 -6.11 8.08 1.60
N VAL A 185 -7.41 7.79 1.54
CA VAL A 185 -8.17 7.19 2.65
C VAL A 185 -7.58 5.82 3.02
N TYR A 186 -7.32 4.97 2.01
CA TYR A 186 -6.69 3.66 2.23
C TYR A 186 -5.35 3.79 2.95
N LEU A 187 -4.45 4.64 2.47
CA LEU A 187 -3.13 4.81 3.08
C LEU A 187 -3.18 5.43 4.47
N PHE A 188 -4.13 6.32 4.71
CA PHE A 188 -4.35 6.85 6.06
C PHE A 188 -4.68 5.72 7.04
N VAL A 189 -5.59 4.81 6.66
CA VAL A 189 -5.93 3.62 7.48
C VAL A 189 -4.73 2.67 7.63
N VAL A 190 -3.94 2.47 6.57
CA VAL A 190 -2.68 1.70 6.64
C VAL A 190 -1.72 2.30 7.66
N HIS A 191 -1.56 3.63 7.71
CA HIS A 191 -0.69 4.29 8.67
C HIS A 191 -1.20 4.14 10.11
N LEU A 192 -2.51 4.24 10.34
CA LEU A 192 -3.10 4.02 11.66
C LEU A 192 -2.84 2.59 12.16
N VAL A 193 -3.10 1.58 11.34
CA VAL A 193 -2.88 0.18 11.71
C VAL A 193 -1.39 -0.12 11.87
N ALA A 194 -0.55 0.40 10.97
CA ALA A 194 0.89 0.22 11.04
C ALA A 194 1.48 0.88 12.30
N LEU A 195 0.99 2.06 12.72
CA LEU A 195 1.42 2.71 13.96
C LEU A 195 1.18 1.79 15.16
N LEU A 196 -0.04 1.30 15.32
CA LEU A 196 -0.44 0.45 16.45
C LEU A 196 0.28 -0.90 16.45
N LEU A 197 0.45 -1.51 15.27
CA LEU A 197 1.06 -2.83 15.14
C LEU A 197 2.59 -2.76 15.28
N LEU A 198 3.24 -1.81 14.61
CA LEU A 198 4.70 -1.77 14.54
C LEU A 198 5.33 -1.20 15.82
N ASP A 199 4.66 -0.29 16.53
CA ASP A 199 5.09 0.17 17.85
C ASP A 199 5.09 -1.00 18.85
N ARG A 200 4.06 -1.86 18.83
CA ARG A 200 3.99 -3.05 19.70
C ARG A 200 5.10 -4.08 19.42
N ILE A 201 5.60 -4.11 18.18
CA ILE A 201 6.64 -5.05 17.73
C ILE A 201 8.04 -4.39 17.81
N GLY A 202 8.16 -3.19 18.38
CA GLY A 202 9.43 -2.49 18.59
C GLY A 202 10.07 -1.95 17.31
N ASN A 203 9.29 -1.72 16.25
CA ASN A 203 9.74 -1.17 14.97
C ASN A 203 9.01 0.15 14.68
N PRO A 204 9.23 1.20 15.49
CA PRO A 204 8.40 2.39 15.46
C PRO A 204 8.49 3.12 14.11
N ILE A 205 7.35 3.63 13.66
CA ILE A 205 7.23 4.45 12.45
C ILE A 205 7.10 5.94 12.80
N PRO A 206 7.25 6.86 11.83
CA PRO A 206 7.10 8.30 12.09
C PRO A 206 5.77 8.63 12.78
N ARG A 207 5.84 9.53 13.77
CA ARG A 207 4.69 9.88 14.60
C ARG A 207 3.59 10.59 13.80
N PRO A 208 2.32 10.35 14.15
CA PRO A 208 1.20 10.94 13.43
C PRO A 208 1.11 12.47 13.60
N PRO A 209 0.38 13.16 12.68
CA PRO A 209 0.03 14.57 12.83
C PRO A 209 -0.66 14.87 14.17
N LYS A 210 -0.55 16.11 14.66
CA LYS A 210 -1.10 16.51 15.98
C LYS A 210 -2.58 16.15 16.15
N TRP A 211 -3.39 16.39 15.13
CA TRP A 211 -4.83 16.11 15.18
C TRP A 211 -5.15 14.61 15.32
N VAL A 212 -4.32 13.73 14.76
CA VAL A 212 -4.46 12.27 14.92
C VAL A 212 -4.03 11.83 16.31
N ARG A 213 -2.98 12.43 16.88
CA ARG A 213 -2.52 12.12 18.25
C ARG A 213 -3.59 12.42 19.29
N VAL A 214 -4.24 13.58 19.16
CA VAL A 214 -5.36 13.99 20.02
C VAL A 214 -6.54 13.02 19.90
N LEU A 215 -6.80 12.48 18.70
CA LEU A 215 -7.89 11.52 18.50
C LEU A 215 -7.58 10.13 19.07
N LEU A 216 -6.31 9.75 19.15
CA LEU A 216 -5.86 8.43 19.60
C LEU A 216 -5.42 8.40 21.07
N ASP A 217 -5.52 9.52 21.80
CA ASP A 217 -4.92 9.73 23.13
C ASP A 217 -3.48 9.19 23.20
N TYR A 218 -2.72 9.44 22.13
CA TYR A 218 -1.40 8.87 21.91
C TYR A 218 -0.31 9.83 22.41
N GLU A 219 0.34 9.48 23.52
CA GLU A 219 1.46 10.23 24.14
C GLU A 219 2.75 10.17 23.30
#